data_AF-A0A2N7RZK8-F1
#
_entry.id   AF-A0A2N7RZK8-F1
#
_cell.length_a   1.000
_cell.length_b   1.000
_cell.length_c   1.000
_cell.angle_alpha   90.00
_cell.angle_beta   90.00
_cell.angle_gamma   90.00
#
_symmetry.space_group_name_H-M   'P 1'
#
loop_
_entity.id
_entity.type
_entity.pdbx_description
1 polymer ?
#
loop_
_entity_poly.entity_id
_entity_poly.type
_entity_poly.pdbx_seq_one_letter_code
_entity_poly.pdbx_strand_id
1 'polypeptide(L)' 'MINNEAAEKVANAVEKSKIPVARVARDSGVPRATLVRKMNGGGEFGVYEILRIANAIGIEPTSLLPSLYQPKAAA' A
#
# COMPACT_ATOMS: atom_id res chain seq x y z
N MET A 1 -18.40 -7.87 -3.20
CA MET A 1 -17.31 -6.88 -3.02
C MET A 1 -16.04 -7.70 -2.86
N ILE A 2 -15.08 -7.60 -3.79
CA ILE A 2 -13.81 -8.32 -3.63
C ILE A 2 -13.09 -7.63 -2.48
N ASN A 3 -12.91 -8.33 -1.37
CA ASN A 3 -12.24 -7.82 -0.18
C ASN A 3 -10.74 -7.69 -0.50
N ASN A 4 -10.31 -6.50 -0.91
CA ASN A 4 -8.92 -6.25 -1.32
C ASN A 4 -8.14 -5.72 -0.12
N GLU A 5 -7.80 -6.63 0.78
CA GLU A 5 -7.12 -6.34 2.06
C GLU A 5 -5.82 -5.52 1.85
N ALA A 6 -5.08 -5.80 0.78
CA ALA A 6 -3.87 -5.04 0.43
C ALA A 6 -4.20 -3.58 0.10
N ALA A 7 -5.28 -3.31 -0.65
CA ALA A 7 -5.72 -1.96 -0.93
C ALA A 7 -6.09 -1.20 0.34
N GLU A 8 -6.81 -1.84 1.26
CA GLU A 8 -7.17 -1.25 2.55
C GLU A 8 -5.93 -0.95 3.40
N LYS A 9 -4.99 -1.89 3.49
CA LYS A 9 -3.71 -1.69 4.21
C LYS A 9 -2.90 -0.55 3.62
N VAL A 10 -2.79 -0.47 2.29
CA VAL A 10 -2.11 0.64 1.61
C VAL A 10 -2.81 1.97 1.89
N ALA A 11 -4.14 2.05 1.75
CA ALA A 11 -4.90 3.26 2.01
C ALA A 11 -4.69 3.76 3.45
N ASN A 12 -4.84 2.86 4.42
CA ASN A 12 -4.64 3.14 5.84
C ASN A 12 -3.20 3.59 6.15
N ALA A 13 -2.19 2.95 5.54
CA ALA A 13 -0.79 3.30 5.76
C ALA A 13 -0.45 4.68 5.17
N VAL A 14 -0.94 4.98 3.96
CA VAL A 14 -0.76 6.28 3.32
C VAL A 14 -1.42 7.38 4.16
N GLU A 15 -2.64 7.19 4.63
CA GLU A 15 -3.32 8.15 5.51
C GLU A 15 -2.54 8.38 6.82
N LYS A 16 -2.12 7.30 7.50
CA LYS A 16 -1.36 7.38 8.76
C LYS A 16 0.02 8.01 8.60
N SER A 17 0.66 7.87 7.44
CA SER A 17 1.98 8.45 7.17
C SER A 17 2.00 9.98 7.22
N LYS A 18 0.84 10.64 7.08
CA LYS A 18 0.70 12.10 6.91
C LYS A 18 1.47 12.65 5.71
N ILE A 19 1.96 11.79 4.81
CA ILE A 19 2.60 12.18 3.56
C ILE A 19 1.50 12.43 2.52
N PRO A 20 1.50 13.59 1.81
CA PRO A 20 0.51 13.82 0.77
C PRO A 20 0.52 12.73 -0.30
N VAL A 21 -0.65 12.23 -0.69
CA VAL A 21 -0.81 11.16 -1.70
C VAL A 21 -0.04 11.47 -3.00
N ALA A 22 -0.01 12.75 -3.41
CA ALA A 22 0.75 13.17 -4.58
C ALA A 22 2.26 12.94 -4.44
N ARG A 23 2.81 13.16 -3.23
CA ARG A 23 4.20 12.86 -2.91
C ARG A 23 4.46 11.36 -2.87
N VAL A 24 3.57 10.57 -2.26
CA VAL A 24 3.70 9.10 -2.27
C VAL A 24 3.69 8.55 -3.69
N ALA A 25 2.80 9.04 -4.55
CA ALA A 25 2.73 8.65 -5.96
C ALA A 25 4.04 8.95 -6.71
N ARG A 26 4.57 10.16 -6.54
CA ARG A 26 5.85 10.56 -7.14
C ARG A 26 7.01 9.70 -6.63
N ASP A 27 7.13 9.56 -5.31
CA ASP A 27 8.28 8.92 -4.67
C ASP A 27 8.25 7.38 -4.86
N SER A 28 7.07 6.77 -5.01
CA SER A 28 6.91 5.34 -5.33
C SER A 28 6.96 5.03 -6.84
N GLY A 29 6.83 6.04 -7.70
CA GLY A 29 6.68 5.85 -9.15
C GLY A 29 5.37 5.16 -9.56
N VAL A 30 4.34 5.18 -8.71
CA VAL A 30 2.98 4.74 -9.05
C VAL A 30 2.18 5.97 -9.51
N PRO A 31 1.58 5.97 -10.72
CA PRO A 31 0.79 7.11 -11.17
C PRO A 31 -0.31 7.46 -10.16
N ARG A 32 -0.48 8.75 -9.85
CA ARG A 32 -1.41 9.21 -8.81
C ARG A 32 -2.84 8.69 -9.02
N ALA A 33 -3.34 8.73 -10.25
CA ALA A 33 -4.67 8.21 -10.59
C ALA A 33 -4.78 6.70 -10.33
N THR A 34 -3.73 5.94 -10.65
CA THR A 34 -3.65 4.49 -10.38
C THR A 34 -3.61 4.21 -8.89
N LEU A 35 -2.78 4.93 -8.13
CA LEU A 35 -2.67 4.79 -6.68
C LEU A 35 -4.03 5.02 -6.01
N VAL A 36 -4.69 6.15 -6.31
CA VAL A 36 -6.01 6.49 -5.76
C VAL A 36 -7.07 5.46 -6.16
N ARG A 37 -7.12 5.07 -7.44
CA ARG A 37 -8.08 4.07 -7.91
C ARG A 37 -7.92 2.74 -7.17
N LYS A 38 -6.68 2.27 -6.99
CA LYS A 38 -6.40 0.99 -6.30
C LYS A 38 -6.67 1.06 -4.80
N MET A 39 -6.30 2.16 -4.12
CA MET A 39 -6.67 2.39 -2.71
C MET A 39 -8.18 2.34 -2.49
N ASN A 40 -8.97 2.78 -3.48
CA ASN A 40 -10.44 2.72 -3.45
C ASN A 40 -11.01 1.37 -3.94
N GLY A 41 -10.19 0.32 -4.03
CA GLY A 41 -10.63 -1.03 -4.42
C GLY A 41 -10.77 -1.26 -5.93
N GLY A 42 -10.40 -0.29 -6.78
CA GLY A 42 -10.47 -0.41 -8.24
C GLY A 42 -9.40 -1.30 -8.89
N GLY A 43 -8.76 -2.18 -8.13
CA GLY A 43 -7.77 -3.16 -8.58
C GLY A 43 -6.75 -3.52 -7.49
N GLU A 44 -6.04 -4.63 -7.69
CA GLU A 44 -5.00 -5.10 -6.76
C GLU A 44 -3.68 -4.34 -6.91
N PHE A 45 -2.95 -4.23 -5.80
CA PHE A 45 -1.56 -3.81 -5.82
C PHE A 45 -0.65 -5.01 -6.07
N GLY A 46 0.23 -4.89 -7.08
CA GLY A 46 1.28 -5.85 -7.31
C GLY A 46 2.41 -5.72 -6.28
N VAL A 47 3.19 -6.78 -6.11
CA VAL A 47 4.29 -6.85 -5.12
C VAL A 47 5.27 -5.67 -5.27
N TYR A 48 5.70 -5.33 -6.49
CA TYR A 48 6.61 -4.21 -6.71
C TYR A 48 5.98 -2.83 -6.46
N GLU A 49 4.66 -2.70 -6.55
CA GLU A 49 3.99 -1.46 -6.13
C GLU A 49 4.01 -1.35 -4.61
N ILE A 50 3.70 -2.44 -3.90
CA ILE A 50 3.75 -2.51 -2.43
C ILE A 50 5.14 -2.15 -1.90
N LEU A 51 6.19 -2.77 -2.44
CA LEU A 51 7.58 -2.49 -2.04
C LEU A 51 7.94 -1.00 -2.20
N ARG A 52 7.59 -0.41 -3.35
CA ARG A 52 7.91 1.00 -3.63
C ARG A 52 7.07 1.96 -2.80
N ILE A 53 5.80 1.66 -2.56
CA ILE A 53 4.93 2.47 -1.70
C ILE A 53 5.42 2.43 -0.26
N ALA A 54 5.74 1.24 0.27
CA ALA A 54 6.28 1.06 1.62
C ALA A 54 7.58 1.86 1.81
N ASN A 55 8.49 1.80 0.84
CA ASN A 55 9.71 2.59 0.84
C ASN A 55 9.42 4.10 0.81
N ALA A 56 8.46 4.54 -0.02
CA ALA A 56 8.09 5.96 -0.13
C ALA A 56 7.49 6.54 1.16
N ILE A 57 6.83 5.71 1.98
CA ILE A 57 6.25 6.14 3.26
C ILE A 57 7.08 5.74 4.49
N GLY A 58 8.20 5.04 4.29
CA GLY A 58 9.14 4.69 5.35
C GLY A 58 8.68 3.57 6.28
N ILE A 59 7.95 2.57 5.76
CA ILE A 59 7.52 1.41 6.55
C ILE A 59 8.02 0.09 5.95
N GLU A 60 7.93 -0.97 6.76
CA GLU A 60 8.30 -2.31 6.35
C GLU A 60 7.26 -2.88 5.35
N PRO A 61 7.66 -3.45 4.19
CA PRO A 61 6.70 -3.81 3.16
C PRO A 61 5.72 -4.93 3.51
N THR A 62 6.09 -5.87 4.40
CA THR A 62 5.16 -6.97 4.75
C THR A 62 3.96 -6.46 5.55
N SER A 63 4.09 -5.32 6.24
CA SER A 63 2.94 -4.64 6.87
C SER A 63 1.80 -4.28 5.90
N LEU A 64 2.09 -4.12 4.61
CA LEU A 64 1.11 -3.82 3.56
C LEU A 64 0.52 -5.05 2.87
N LEU A 65 1.09 -6.24 3.11
CA LEU A 65 0.60 -7.48 2.53
C LEU A 65 -0.68 -7.96 3.25
N PRO A 66 -1.55 -8.72 2.56
CA PRO A 66 -2.65 -9.43 3.21
C PRO A 66 -2.17 -10.28 4.38
N SER A 67 -3.02 -10.46 5.39
CA SER A 67 -2.64 -11.07 6.68
C SER A 67 -2.10 -12.49 6.52
N LEU A 68 -2.57 -13.22 5.48
CA LEU A 68 -2.08 -14.54 5.11
C LEU A 68 -0.56 -14.58 4.80
N TYR A 69 -0.01 -13.47 4.33
CA TYR A 69 1.39 -13.35 3.90
C TYR A 69 2.25 -12.52 4.87
N GLN A 70 1.69 -12.11 6.00
CA GLN A 70 2.45 -11.44 7.05
C GLN A 70 3.26 -12.48 7.85
N PRO A 71 4.45 -12.09 8.35
CA PRO A 71 5.21 -12.97 9.23
C PRO A 71 4.34 -13.34 10.44
N LYS A 72 4.22 -14.64 10.73
CA LYS A 72 3.67 -15.06 12.02
C LYS A 72 4.59 -14.52 13.10
N ALA A 73 4.04 -13.72 14.01
CA ALA A 73 4.78 -13.28 15.18
C ALA A 73 5.36 -14.54 15.86
N ALA A 74 6.68 -14.57 16.01
CA ALA A 74 7.33 -15.63 16.78
C ALA A 74 6.85 -15.47 18.24
N ALA A 75 6.24 -16.53 18.76
CA ALA A 75 5.74 -16.61 20.14
C ALA A 75 6.89 -16.67 21.16
#